data_AF-L7IZU8-F1
#
_entry.id   AF-L7IZU8-F1
#
_cell.length_a   1.000
_cell.length_b   1.000
_cell.length_c   1.000
_cell.angle_alpha   90.00
_cell.angle_beta   90.00
_cell.angle_gamma   90.00
#
_symmetry.space_group_name_H-M   'P 1'
#
loop_
_entity.id
_entity.type
_entity.pdbx_description
1 polymer ?
#
loop_
_entity_poly.entity_id
_entity_poly.type
_entity_poly.pdbx_seq_one_letter_code
_entity_poly.pdbx_strand_id
1 'polypeptide(L)'
;MAPSQLSIATGSVSRLVKEESYYRKELSQQKEKLAKEKQSLGPDADYNDNFMIKQMETAIHETERVFAPLRVKIDEAVRKLEEQLALSESNEHTSEEELKKANDALESAKKLQGDAEAAE
;
A
#
# COMPACT_ATOMS: atom_id res chain seq x y z
N MET A 1 25.44 16.01 3.50
CA MET A 1 25.60 15.49 2.12
C MET A 1 24.21 15.23 1.54
N ALA A 2 24.04 15.37 0.23
CA ALA A 2 22.79 15.01 -0.44
C ALA A 2 22.64 13.47 -0.49
N PRO A 3 21.41 12.93 -0.41
CA PRO A 3 21.19 11.49 -0.49
C PRO A 3 21.57 10.94 -1.88
N SER A 4 22.06 9.69 -1.91
CA SER A 4 22.36 8.99 -3.15
C SER A 4 21.08 8.68 -3.95
N GLN A 5 21.21 8.41 -5.25
CA GLN A 5 20.06 8.03 -6.08
C GLN A 5 19.44 6.70 -5.62
N LEU A 6 20.27 5.75 -5.18
CA LEU A 6 19.83 4.49 -4.58
C LEU A 6 19.00 4.73 -3.30
N SER A 7 19.48 5.61 -2.42
CA SER A 7 18.79 5.98 -1.18
C SER A 7 17.45 6.68 -1.45
N ILE A 8 17.40 7.55 -2.47
CA ILE A 8 16.16 8.22 -2.90
C ILE A 8 15.15 7.19 -3.44
N ALA A 9 15.58 6.28 -4.33
CA ALA A 9 14.72 5.25 -4.90
C ALA A 9 14.20 4.29 -3.81
N THR A 10 15.08 3.89 -2.89
CA THR A 10 14.72 3.05 -1.72
C THR A 10 13.63 3.73 -0.89
N GLY A 11 13.83 5.00 -0.55
CA GLY A 11 12.85 5.78 0.21
C GLY A 11 11.50 5.93 -0.49
N SER A 12 11.48 6.01 -1.83
CA SER A 12 10.24 6.04 -2.61
C SER A 12 9.45 4.75 -2.45
N VAL A 13 10.09 3.59 -2.66
CA VAL A 13 9.43 2.28 -2.50
C VAL A 13 8.94 2.09 -1.07
N SER A 14 9.77 2.35 -0.06
CA SER A 14 9.38 2.17 1.34
C SER A 14 8.16 3.02 1.74
N ARG A 15 8.06 4.26 1.23
CA ARG A 15 6.90 5.13 1.53
C ARG A 15 5.62 4.62 0.88
N LEU A 16 5.69 4.24 -0.39
CA LEU A 16 4.52 3.76 -1.13
C LEU A 16 4.00 2.43 -0.58
N VAL A 17 4.89 1.49 -0.26
CA VAL A 17 4.53 0.22 0.40
C VAL A 17 3.85 0.48 1.75
N LYS A 18 4.37 1.42 2.53
CA LYS A 18 3.77 1.81 3.80
C LYS A 18 2.39 2.46 3.61
N GLU A 19 2.25 3.35 2.63
CA GLU A 19 0.99 3.98 2.26
C GLU A 19 -0.08 2.93 1.90
N GLU A 20 0.24 1.98 1.03
CA GLU A 20 -0.70 0.92 0.66
C GLU A 20 -1.06 0.03 1.86
N SER A 21 -0.10 -0.29 2.74
CA SER A 21 -0.38 -1.05 3.96
C SER A 21 -1.36 -0.33 4.90
N TYR A 22 -1.29 1.01 4.98
CA TYR A 22 -2.24 1.80 5.76
C TYR A 22 -3.63 1.79 5.15
N TYR A 23 -3.74 1.94 3.82
CA TYR A 23 -5.03 1.85 3.15
C TYR A 23 -5.66 0.46 3.28
N ARG A 24 -4.86 -0.62 3.24
CA ARG A 24 -5.37 -2.00 3.49
C ARG A 24 -5.93 -2.15 4.89
N LYS A 25 -5.22 -1.62 5.89
CA LYS A 25 -5.69 -1.62 7.28
C LYS A 25 -6.99 -0.81 7.42
N GLU A 26 -7.06 0.36 6.82
CA GLU A 26 -8.27 1.19 6.82
C GLU A 26 -9.45 0.46 6.18
N LEU A 27 -9.26 -0.12 4.99
CA LEU A 27 -10.29 -0.89 4.30
C LEU A 27 -10.83 -2.04 5.17
N SER A 28 -9.92 -2.78 5.83
CA SER A 28 -10.31 -3.86 6.74
C SER A 28 -11.17 -3.34 7.90
N GLN A 29 -10.81 -2.20 8.49
CA GLN A 29 -11.55 -1.59 9.60
C GLN A 29 -12.92 -1.09 9.14
N GLN A 30 -13.01 -0.47 7.96
CA GLN A 30 -14.27 -0.02 7.37
C GLN A 30 -15.22 -1.19 7.09
N LYS A 31 -14.70 -2.29 6.50
CA LYS A 31 -15.47 -3.52 6.23
C LYS A 31 -15.96 -4.17 7.52
N GLU A 32 -15.11 -4.26 8.55
CA GLU A 32 -15.51 -4.77 9.87
C GLU A 32 -16.61 -3.91 10.51
N LYS A 33 -16.47 -2.58 10.44
CA LYS A 33 -17.48 -1.65 10.95
C LYS A 33 -18.81 -1.81 10.21
N LEU A 34 -18.79 -1.91 8.88
CA LEU A 34 -19.99 -2.15 8.07
C LEU A 34 -20.68 -3.46 8.44
N ALA A 35 -19.92 -4.53 8.63
CA ALA A 35 -20.46 -5.82 9.03
C ALA A 35 -21.15 -5.74 10.41
N LYS A 36 -20.53 -5.06 11.38
CA LYS A 36 -21.12 -4.83 12.71
C LYS A 36 -22.40 -4.02 12.62
N GLU A 37 -22.39 -2.93 11.85
CA GLU A 37 -23.56 -2.06 11.66
C GLU A 37 -24.73 -2.85 11.06
N LYS A 38 -24.47 -3.61 9.98
CA LYS A 38 -25.48 -4.48 9.36
C LYS A 38 -26.04 -5.54 10.32
N GLN A 39 -25.21 -6.06 11.22
CA GLN A 39 -25.65 -7.03 12.23
C GLN A 39 -26.50 -6.40 13.33
N SER A 40 -26.24 -5.14 13.70
CA SER A 40 -27.03 -4.42 14.70
C SER A 40 -28.39 -3.94 14.18
N LEU A 41 -28.60 -3.93 12.86
CA LEU A 41 -29.90 -3.57 12.28
C LEU A 41 -30.95 -4.64 12.62
N GLY A 42 -31.94 -4.21 13.39
CA GLY A 42 -33.14 -5.00 13.66
C GLY A 42 -34.16 -4.90 12.53
N PRO A 43 -35.30 -5.61 12.66
CA PRO A 43 -36.40 -5.57 11.68
C PRO A 43 -37.04 -4.18 11.53
N ASP A 44 -36.83 -3.26 12.48
CA ASP A 44 -37.37 -1.90 12.48
C ASP A 44 -36.39 -0.84 11.90
N ALA A 45 -35.34 -1.26 11.19
CA ALA A 45 -34.36 -0.35 10.59
C ALA A 45 -35.03 0.69 9.70
N ASP A 46 -34.74 1.97 9.95
CA ASP A 46 -35.41 3.08 9.28
C ASP A 46 -34.64 3.58 8.04
N TYR A 47 -35.13 4.65 7.42
CA TYR A 47 -34.45 5.25 6.28
C TYR A 47 -33.04 5.76 6.62
N ASN A 48 -32.85 6.32 7.81
CA ASN A 48 -31.57 6.88 8.23
C ASN A 48 -30.53 5.77 8.43
N ASP A 49 -30.93 4.64 9.01
CA ASP A 49 -30.09 3.46 9.17
C ASP A 49 -29.55 2.98 7.82
N ASN A 50 -30.45 2.82 6.85
CA ASN A 50 -30.10 2.41 5.48
C ASN A 50 -29.24 3.46 4.76
N PHE A 51 -29.48 4.75 5.02
CA PHE A 51 -28.65 5.82 4.48
C PHE A 51 -27.22 5.75 5.04
N MET A 52 -27.05 5.51 6.34
CA MET A 52 -25.74 5.37 6.97
C MET A 52 -24.96 4.17 6.41
N ILE A 53 -25.62 3.03 6.19
CA ILE A 53 -25.01 1.87 5.52
C ILE A 53 -24.48 2.24 4.13
N LYS A 54 -25.27 2.93 3.31
CA LYS A 54 -24.84 3.36 1.97
C LYS A 54 -23.65 4.30 2.01
N GLN A 55 -23.58 5.19 3.01
CA GLN A 55 -22.44 6.08 3.18
C GLN A 55 -21.17 5.30 3.54
N MET A 56 -21.28 4.28 4.38
CA MET A 56 -20.15 3.40 4.72
C MET A 56 -19.68 2.58 3.52
N GLU A 57 -20.61 2.05 2.71
CA GLU A 57 -20.29 1.36 1.46
C GLU A 57 -19.60 2.31 0.46
N THR A 58 -20.07 3.55 0.36
CA THR A 58 -19.45 4.57 -0.51
C THR A 58 -18.01 4.86 -0.07
N ALA A 59 -17.77 5.06 1.23
CA ALA A 59 -16.43 5.27 1.77
C ALA A 59 -15.49 4.08 1.49
N ILE A 60 -15.98 2.84 1.64
CA ILE A 60 -15.23 1.63 1.28
C ILE A 60 -14.83 1.66 -0.20
N HIS A 61 -15.75 1.97 -1.10
CA HIS A 61 -15.45 2.04 -2.53
C HIS A 61 -14.47 3.17 -2.88
N GLU A 62 -14.51 4.30 -2.17
CA GLU A 62 -13.53 5.36 -2.32
C GLU A 62 -12.13 4.91 -1.91
N THR A 63 -11.99 4.22 -0.77
CA THR A 63 -10.73 3.62 -0.34
C THR A 63 -10.25 2.54 -1.33
N GLU A 64 -11.14 1.69 -1.83
CA GLU A 64 -10.79 0.65 -2.82
C GLU A 64 -10.21 1.25 -4.12
N ARG A 65 -10.75 2.40 -4.57
CA ARG A 65 -10.26 3.09 -5.78
C ARG A 65 -8.84 3.62 -5.65
N VAL A 66 -8.30 3.78 -4.43
CA VAL A 66 -6.93 4.25 -4.23
C VAL A 66 -5.90 3.17 -4.61
N PHE A 67 -6.24 1.89 -4.46
CA PHE A 67 -5.26 0.81 -4.66
C PHE A 67 -4.75 0.72 -6.09
N ALA A 68 -5.62 0.80 -7.09
CA ALA A 68 -5.21 0.65 -8.49
C ALA A 68 -4.11 1.67 -8.91
N PRO A 69 -4.30 2.99 -8.76
CA PRO A 69 -3.24 3.95 -9.10
C PRO A 69 -2.03 3.87 -8.16
N LEU A 70 -2.20 3.44 -6.90
CA LEU A 70 -1.09 3.29 -5.96
C LEU A 70 -0.19 2.10 -6.32
N ARG A 71 -0.76 0.97 -6.74
CA ARG A 71 -0.02 -0.21 -7.22
C ARG A 71 0.82 0.14 -8.45
N VAL A 72 0.27 0.90 -9.41
CA VAL A 72 1.04 1.38 -10.58
C VAL A 72 2.26 2.20 -10.15
N LYS A 73 2.10 3.12 -9.18
CA LYS A 73 3.22 3.91 -8.65
C LYS A 73 4.26 3.04 -7.94
N ILE A 74 3.82 2.00 -7.23
CA ILE A 74 4.72 1.04 -6.58
C ILE A 74 5.52 0.27 -7.62
N ASP A 75 4.88 -0.24 -8.68
CA ASP A 75 5.55 -0.95 -9.76
C ASP A 75 6.61 -0.09 -10.46
N GLU A 76 6.28 1.17 -10.75
CA GLU A 76 7.21 2.14 -11.32
C GLU A 76 8.39 2.44 -10.38
N ALA A 77 8.12 2.62 -9.09
CA ALA A 77 9.16 2.86 -8.08
C ALA A 77 10.06 1.64 -7.88
N VAL A 78 9.51 0.43 -7.92
CA VAL A 78 10.23 -0.84 -7.84
C VAL A 78 11.18 -0.98 -9.03
N ARG A 79 10.68 -0.78 -10.26
CA ARG A 79 11.54 -0.82 -11.46
C ARG A 79 12.70 0.17 -11.37
N LYS A 80 12.42 1.39 -10.92
CA LYS A 80 13.46 2.42 -10.71
C LYS A 80 14.48 2.00 -9.65
N LEU A 81 14.03 1.36 -8.55
CA LEU A 81 14.93 0.87 -7.51
C LEU A 81 15.81 -0.27 -8.02
N GLU A 82 15.26 -1.21 -8.80
CA GLU A 82 16.00 -2.29 -9.45
C GLU A 82 17.08 -1.74 -10.40
N GLU A 83 16.73 -0.74 -11.22
CA GLU A 83 17.70 -0.05 -12.09
C GLU A 83 18.84 0.60 -11.29
N GLN A 84 18.51 1.32 -10.20
CA GLN A 84 19.53 1.95 -9.36
C GLN A 84 20.39 0.93 -8.61
N LEU A 85 19.83 -0.20 -8.19
CA LEU A 85 20.58 -1.30 -7.59
C LEU A 85 21.62 -1.87 -8.56
N ALA A 86 21.21 -2.19 -9.79
CA ALA A 86 22.12 -2.71 -10.81
C ALA A 86 23.29 -1.75 -11.12
N LEU A 87 23.02 -0.45 -11.18
CA LEU A 87 24.05 0.57 -11.33
C LEU A 87 24.98 0.65 -10.11
N SER A 88 24.42 0.52 -8.91
CA SER A 88 25.15 0.68 -7.65
C SER A 88 26.04 -0.53 -7.33
N GLU A 89 25.65 -1.74 -7.73
CA GLU A 89 26.47 -2.95 -7.60
C GLU A 89 27.73 -2.91 -8.46
N SER A 90 27.69 -2.18 -9.58
CA SER A 90 28.87 -1.95 -10.43
C SER A 90 29.83 -0.88 -9.88
N ASN A 91 29.46 -0.22 -8.78
CA ASN A 91 30.22 0.86 -8.17
C ASN A 91 30.84 0.41 -6.83
N GLU A 92 32.17 0.30 -6.80
CA GLU A 92 32.97 -0.12 -5.63
C GLU A 92 32.84 0.82 -4.41
N HIS A 93 32.22 2.00 -4.56
CA HIS A 93 32.02 2.96 -3.48
C HIS A 93 30.58 2.99 -2.94
N THR A 94 29.70 2.13 -3.44
CA THR A 94 28.36 1.98 -2.86
C THR A 94 28.46 1.35 -1.49
N SER A 95 27.76 1.93 -0.50
CA SER A 95 27.69 1.36 0.83
C SER A 95 26.87 0.07 0.85
N GLU A 96 27.40 -0.98 1.50
CA GLU A 96 26.68 -2.24 1.76
C GLU A 96 25.35 -2.00 2.50
N GLU A 97 25.28 -1.00 3.38
CA GLU A 97 24.04 -0.65 4.07
C GLU A 97 22.97 -0.11 3.12
N GLU A 98 23.36 0.66 2.10
CA GLU A 98 22.41 1.17 1.09
C GLU A 98 21.89 0.02 0.22
N LEU A 99 22.78 -0.90 -0.19
CA LEU A 99 22.39 -2.11 -0.93
C LEU A 99 21.43 -2.98 -0.11
N LYS A 100 21.71 -3.18 1.18
CA LYS A 100 20.83 -3.95 2.06
C LYS A 100 19.45 -3.31 2.17
N LYS A 101 19.37 -2.00 2.43
CA LYS A 101 18.09 -1.28 2.58
C LYS A 101 17.26 -1.32 1.29
N ALA A 102 17.92 -1.20 0.14
CA ALA A 102 17.28 -1.32 -1.16
C ALA A 102 16.67 -2.72 -1.37
N ASN A 103 17.42 -3.78 -1.07
CA ASN A 103 16.92 -5.15 -1.13
C ASN A 103 15.75 -5.41 -0.15
N ASP A 104 15.86 -4.96 1.10
CA ASP A 104 14.79 -5.07 2.10
C ASP A 104 13.49 -4.36 1.61
N ALA A 105 13.63 -3.21 0.93
CA ALA A 105 12.50 -2.47 0.36
C ALA A 105 11.85 -3.22 -0.82
N LEU A 106 12.64 -3.87 -1.69
CA LEU A 106 12.11 -4.71 -2.77
C LEU A 106 11.38 -5.94 -2.22
N GLU A 107 11.92 -6.60 -1.20
CA GLU A 107 11.26 -7.75 -0.55
C GLU A 107 9.92 -7.32 0.06
N SER A 108 9.89 -6.17 0.73
CA SER A 108 8.66 -5.60 1.30
C SER A 108 7.60 -5.31 0.23
N ALA A 109 8.01 -4.78 -0.93
CA ALA A 109 7.11 -4.53 -2.05
C ALA A 109 6.56 -5.84 -2.65
N LYS A 110 7.42 -6.85 -2.86
CA LYS A 110 7.01 -8.17 -3.36
C LYS A 110 6.04 -8.86 -2.43
N LYS A 111 6.29 -8.81 -1.12
CA LYS A 111 5.38 -9.36 -0.11
C LYS A 111 4.01 -8.68 -0.20
N LEU A 112 3.97 -7.36 -0.28
CA LEU A 112 2.73 -6.60 -0.39
C LEU A 112 1.96 -6.93 -1.68
N GLN A 113 2.64 -7.12 -2.82
CA GLN A 113 2.04 -7.54 -4.08
C GLN A 113 1.49 -8.97 -4.00
N GLY A 114 2.22 -9.91 -3.39
CA GLY A 114 1.71 -11.27 -3.15
C GLY A 114 0.48 -11.30 -2.24
N ASP A 115 0.48 -10.48 -1.18
CA ASP A 115 -0.69 -10.28 -0.31
C ASP A 115 -1.87 -9.62 -1.06
N ALA A 116 -1.59 -8.83 -2.11
CA ALA A 116 -2.60 -8.22 -2.97
C ALA A 116 -3.30 -9.25 -3.85
N GLU A 117 -2.52 -10.09 -4.53
CA GLU A 117 -3.01 -11.14 -5.43
C GLU A 117 -3.81 -12.20 -4.69
N ALA A 118 -3.50 -12.47 -3.41
CA ALA A 118 -4.25 -13.41 -2.58
C ALA A 118 -5.59 -12.86 -2.05
N ALA A 119 -5.82 -11.55 -2.15
CA ALA A 119 -7.01 -10.88 -1.60
C ALA A 119 -8.06 -10.48 -2.65
N GLU A 120 -7.75 -10.66 -3.94
CA GLU A 120 -8.68 -10.56 -5.09
C GLU A 120 -9.29 -11.93 -5.43
#